data_AF-A0A310SF18-F1
#
_entry.id   AF-A0A310SF18-F1
#
_cell.length_a   1.000
_cell.length_b   1.000
_cell.length_c   1.000
_cell.angle_alpha   90.00
_cell.angle_beta   90.00
_cell.angle_gamma   90.00
#
_symmetry.space_group_name_H-M   'P 1'
#
loop_
_entity.id
_entity.type
_entity.pdbx_description
1 polymer ?
#
loop_
_entity_poly.entity_id
_entity_poly.type
_entity_poly.pdbx_seq_one_letter_code
_entity_poly.pdbx_strand_id
1 'polypeptide(L)'
;IFVNRSLHLENIKFYGFDMDYTLAEYKSPQYEQLGFTLLKDRLVSLGYPHEIKAFEYDPSFPVRGLWFDTLYGNLLKVDAYGNILVCVHGFEFLKHSQVYELYPNKFLQLDECRVYVLNTLFNLPETYLIACLINFFTNSPQYTREKTGVKEGELTMSFKSIFQDVRNAVDWIHLHGDLKTKTIENLDEYVKKDKRLPMFLNRIRESGAKVFLLTNSDYVFTDKIMTYLFDFPHGAKPDEPHRNWKTYFDTIVVDARKPLFFGEGTILRQVDTKTGALKLGTHKGPLHTGEVYSGGSCDVFTELIGAKGKDVLYVGDHIFGDILKSKKIRGWRTFLIVPELVQELHVWTDKCQLFAELQNLDVMLGEMYKNLDSSTKEKPDISKLRASIRDVTHKMDLSYGMMGSLFRSGSRQTFFSSQVVRYADLYAATFLNLIYYPFSYMFRAPAMLMPHESTVAHEQRFVMETPMISRSRTFKLTDEEEEQNIPTKTLFVECPNNQIPHARPETPRNVTHTHDEDCSDEDSDSQKQANHVRSCTRNS
;
A
#
# COMPACT_ATOMS: atom_id res chain seq x y z
N ILE A 1 10.44 6.07 10.24
CA ILE A 1 9.14 5.51 9.77
C ILE A 1 8.24 6.68 9.45
N PHE A 2 7.52 6.63 8.33
CA PHE A 2 6.56 7.67 7.94
C PHE A 2 5.14 7.25 8.30
N VAL A 3 4.28 8.21 8.62
CA VAL A 3 2.98 7.99 9.26
C VAL A 3 1.87 8.65 8.44
N ASN A 4 0.91 7.87 7.94
CA ASN A 4 -0.29 8.37 7.28
C ASN A 4 -1.49 8.43 8.23
N ARG A 5 -1.57 7.51 9.21
CA ARG A 5 -2.59 7.46 10.25
C ARG A 5 -1.94 7.15 11.60
N SER A 6 -2.40 7.83 12.64
CA SER A 6 -1.87 7.65 13.99
C SER A 6 -2.01 6.20 14.45
N LEU A 7 -1.00 5.66 15.14
CA LEU A 7 -0.92 4.27 15.56
C LEU A 7 -0.16 4.17 16.88
N HIS A 8 -0.81 3.61 17.90
CA HIS A 8 -0.15 3.34 19.18
C HIS A 8 0.40 1.91 19.21
N LEU A 9 1.73 1.76 19.31
CA LEU A 9 2.38 0.43 19.28
C LEU A 9 2.00 -0.45 20.48
N GLU A 10 1.61 0.15 21.60
CA GLU A 10 1.26 -0.57 22.84
C GLU A 10 0.00 -1.44 22.67
N ASN A 11 -0.88 -1.03 21.76
CA ASN A 11 -2.12 -1.75 21.45
C ASN A 11 -1.89 -2.92 20.48
N ILE A 12 -0.75 -2.95 19.80
CA ILE A 12 -0.44 -4.02 18.87
C ILE A 12 -0.03 -5.26 19.67
N LYS A 13 -0.84 -6.32 19.57
CA LYS A 13 -0.58 -7.60 20.22
C LYS A 13 0.03 -8.64 19.28
N PHE A 14 -0.12 -8.43 17.97
CA PHE A 14 0.38 -9.35 16.94
C PHE A 14 1.14 -8.59 15.85
N TYR A 15 2.37 -9.02 15.56
CA TYR A 15 3.19 -8.52 14.47
C TYR A 15 3.30 -9.60 13.39
N GLY A 16 2.71 -9.32 12.24
CA GLY A 16 2.72 -10.23 11.10
C GLY A 16 3.66 -9.74 10.01
N PHE A 17 4.40 -10.66 9.39
CA PHE A 17 5.34 -10.33 8.33
C PHE A 17 5.07 -11.15 7.06
N ASP A 18 5.17 -10.52 5.89
CA ASP A 18 5.51 -11.23 4.67
C ASP A 18 7.02 -11.53 4.61
N MET A 19 7.41 -12.47 3.76
CA MET A 19 8.81 -12.86 3.55
C MET A 19 9.45 -12.07 2.42
N ASP A 20 9.05 -12.33 1.18
CA ASP A 20 9.70 -11.80 -0.02
C ASP A 20 9.57 -10.27 -0.10
N TYR A 21 10.65 -9.57 -0.41
CA TYR A 21 10.77 -8.10 -0.41
C TYR A 21 10.38 -7.37 0.89
N THR A 22 10.05 -8.12 1.95
CA THR A 22 9.72 -7.60 3.28
C THR A 22 10.80 -7.98 4.29
N LEU A 23 10.90 -9.26 4.67
CA LEU A 23 12.01 -9.78 5.48
C LEU A 23 13.24 -10.08 4.61
N ALA A 24 13.01 -10.67 3.43
CA ALA A 24 14.01 -11.03 2.44
C ALA A 24 14.03 -9.97 1.33
N GLU A 25 14.82 -8.91 1.52
CA GLU A 25 15.01 -7.91 0.48
C GLU A 25 16.02 -8.41 -0.56
N TYR A 26 15.57 -8.59 -1.80
CA TYR A 26 16.44 -9.00 -2.91
C TYR A 26 17.33 -7.84 -3.39
N LYS A 27 18.55 -8.14 -3.81
CA LYS A 27 19.55 -7.18 -4.26
C LYS A 27 19.26 -6.74 -5.70
N SER A 28 19.16 -5.42 -5.87
CA SER A 28 18.97 -4.77 -7.16
C SER A 28 20.30 -4.22 -7.71
N PRO A 29 20.60 -4.40 -9.02
CA PRO A 29 19.75 -4.99 -10.06
C PRO A 29 19.95 -6.49 -10.29
N GLN A 30 20.76 -7.19 -9.47
CA GLN A 30 21.19 -8.56 -9.72
C GLN A 30 20.01 -9.54 -9.82
N TYR A 31 19.05 -9.43 -8.90
CA TYR A 31 17.90 -10.33 -8.86
C TYR A 31 16.93 -10.09 -10.04
N GLU A 32 16.68 -8.83 -10.38
CA GLU A 32 15.86 -8.46 -11.53
C GLU A 32 16.51 -8.92 -12.84
N GLN A 33 17.83 -8.79 -12.97
CA GLN A 33 18.58 -9.25 -14.14
C GLN A 33 18.54 -10.79 -14.30
N LEU A 34 18.61 -11.53 -13.19
CA LEU A 34 18.42 -12.98 -13.19
C LEU A 34 17.01 -13.34 -13.70
N GLY A 35 15.98 -12.73 -13.12
CA GLY A 35 14.59 -12.93 -13.54
C GLY A 35 14.39 -12.60 -15.02
N PHE A 36 14.91 -11.46 -15.48
CA PHE A 36 14.85 -11.02 -16.87
C PHE A 36 15.51 -12.02 -17.83
N THR A 37 16.68 -12.54 -17.47
CA THR A 37 17.41 -13.52 -18.29
C THR A 37 16.61 -14.81 -18.46
N LEU A 38 16.08 -15.34 -17.35
CA LEU A 38 15.25 -16.54 -17.37
C LEU A 38 13.95 -16.35 -18.17
N LEU A 39 13.35 -15.15 -18.10
CA LEU A 39 12.16 -14.82 -18.90
C LEU A 39 12.45 -14.85 -20.40
N LYS A 40 13.55 -14.23 -20.85
CA LYS A 40 13.95 -14.25 -22.26
C LYS A 40 14.13 -15.69 -22.75
N ASP A 41 14.86 -16.51 -21.98
CA ASP A 41 15.10 -17.91 -22.34
C ASP A 41 13.78 -18.70 -22.42
N ARG A 42 12.86 -18.46 -21.47
CA ARG A 42 11.55 -19.08 -21.48
C ARG A 42 10.73 -18.68 -22.71
N LEU A 43 10.67 -17.41 -23.06
CA LEU A 43 9.93 -16.95 -24.25
C LEU A 43 10.50 -17.53 -25.54
N VAL A 44 11.83 -17.60 -25.70
CA VAL A 44 12.45 -18.26 -26.86
C VAL A 44 12.09 -19.74 -26.91
N SER A 45 12.04 -20.44 -25.76
CA SER A 45 11.59 -21.84 -25.71
C SER A 45 10.13 -22.03 -26.14
N LEU A 46 9.30 -20.98 -26.04
CA LEU A 46 7.91 -20.96 -26.49
C LEU A 46 7.75 -20.58 -27.98
N GLY A 47 8.85 -20.26 -28.67
CA GLY A 47 8.86 -19.93 -30.09
C GLY A 47 9.00 -18.44 -30.41
N TYR A 48 9.29 -17.58 -29.42
CA TYR A 48 9.64 -16.19 -29.71
C TYR A 48 10.97 -16.09 -30.49
N PRO A 49 11.17 -15.01 -31.28
CA PRO A 49 12.38 -14.82 -32.09
C PRO A 49 13.66 -14.88 -31.25
N HIS A 50 14.71 -15.51 -31.79
CA HIS A 50 15.93 -15.80 -31.04
C HIS A 50 16.74 -14.53 -30.73
N GLU A 51 16.49 -13.46 -31.47
CA GLU A 51 17.05 -12.12 -31.33
C GLU A 51 16.77 -11.51 -29.96
N ILE A 52 15.66 -11.87 -29.30
CA ILE A 52 15.30 -11.32 -27.98
C ILE A 52 16.31 -11.69 -26.90
N LYS A 53 17.13 -12.74 -27.10
CA LYS A 53 18.21 -13.10 -26.15
C LYS A 53 19.23 -11.98 -25.97
N ALA A 54 19.40 -11.14 -27.00
CA ALA A 54 20.32 -10.01 -26.98
C ALA A 54 19.84 -8.83 -26.10
N PHE A 55 18.59 -8.82 -25.62
CA PHE A 55 18.14 -7.75 -24.71
C PHE A 55 18.93 -7.78 -23.41
N GLU A 56 19.31 -6.62 -22.89
CA GLU A 56 19.99 -6.48 -21.61
C GLU A 56 19.10 -5.73 -20.63
N TYR A 57 19.00 -6.19 -19.38
CA TYR A 57 18.15 -5.55 -18.39
C TYR A 57 18.69 -4.17 -18.02
N ASP A 58 17.88 -3.13 -18.19
CA ASP A 58 18.20 -1.76 -17.79
C ASP A 58 17.35 -1.34 -16.58
N PRO A 59 17.95 -1.24 -15.37
CA PRO A 59 17.23 -0.85 -14.17
C PRO A 59 16.77 0.62 -14.16
N SER A 60 17.25 1.46 -15.08
CA SER A 60 16.88 2.88 -15.15
C SER A 60 15.54 3.14 -15.85
N PHE A 61 14.99 2.14 -16.54
CA PHE A 61 13.73 2.24 -17.26
C PHE A 61 12.49 1.97 -16.38
N PRO A 62 12.31 0.77 -15.78
CA PRO A 62 11.06 0.42 -15.14
C PRO A 62 10.90 1.13 -13.79
N VAL A 63 9.67 1.53 -13.49
CA VAL A 63 9.25 1.94 -12.14
C VAL A 63 8.05 1.09 -11.72
N ARG A 64 7.95 0.79 -10.43
CA ARG A 64 6.83 0.02 -9.89
C ARG A 64 5.51 0.81 -9.98
N GLY A 65 4.40 0.09 -10.10
CA GLY A 65 3.05 0.66 -10.12
C GLY A 65 2.59 1.16 -11.49
N LEU A 66 3.34 0.89 -12.56
CA LEU A 66 2.89 1.18 -13.93
C LEU A 66 1.69 0.32 -14.32
N TRP A 67 0.87 0.89 -15.19
CA TRP A 67 -0.27 0.21 -15.80
C TRP A 67 0.13 -0.24 -17.19
N PHE A 68 -0.08 -1.52 -17.50
CA PHE A 68 0.04 -2.01 -18.86
C PHE A 68 -1.35 -2.07 -19.52
N ASP A 69 -1.54 -1.28 -20.58
CA ASP A 69 -2.75 -1.31 -21.41
C ASP A 69 -2.61 -2.41 -22.47
N THR A 70 -3.28 -3.54 -22.23
CA THR A 70 -3.23 -4.70 -23.14
C THR A 70 -3.87 -4.44 -24.49
N LEU A 71 -4.69 -3.39 -24.64
CA LEU A 71 -5.33 -3.07 -25.91
C LEU A 71 -4.35 -2.40 -26.89
N TYR A 72 -3.58 -1.41 -26.41
CA TYR A 72 -2.70 -0.60 -27.24
C TYR A 72 -1.20 -0.85 -27.01
N GLY A 73 -0.84 -1.73 -26.07
CA GLY A 73 0.55 -2.06 -25.78
C GLY A 73 1.33 -0.90 -25.18
N ASN A 74 0.71 -0.12 -24.29
CA ASN A 74 1.36 1.04 -23.69
C ASN A 74 1.60 0.80 -22.20
N LEU A 75 2.78 1.22 -21.73
CA LEU A 75 3.05 1.43 -20.32
C LEU A 75 2.60 2.83 -19.92
N LEU A 76 1.71 2.90 -18.94
CA LEU A 76 1.08 4.12 -18.47
C LEU A 76 1.46 4.37 -17.01
N LYS A 77 1.98 5.56 -16.75
CA LYS A 77 2.05 6.10 -15.39
C LYS A 77 0.80 6.94 -15.19
N VAL A 78 -0.01 6.64 -14.18
CA VAL A 78 -1.29 7.31 -13.97
C VAL A 78 -1.43 7.86 -12.55
N ASP A 79 -2.33 8.83 -12.36
CA ASP A 79 -2.70 9.34 -11.05
C ASP A 79 -3.83 8.52 -10.38
N ALA A 80 -4.24 8.95 -9.18
CA ALA A 80 -5.30 8.31 -8.39
C ALA A 80 -6.66 8.16 -9.11
N TYR A 81 -6.89 9.01 -10.12
CA TYR A 81 -8.14 9.07 -10.86
C TYR A 81 -8.03 8.37 -12.22
N GLY A 82 -6.88 7.80 -12.58
CA GLY A 82 -6.68 7.18 -13.89
C GLY A 82 -6.30 8.16 -14.99
N ASN A 83 -5.95 9.41 -14.65
CA ASN A 83 -5.41 10.34 -15.64
C ASN A 83 -3.97 9.95 -15.97
N ILE A 84 -3.64 9.97 -17.25
CA ILE A 84 -2.33 9.56 -17.75
C ILE A 84 -1.31 10.68 -17.46
N LEU A 85 -0.23 10.35 -16.77
CA LEU A 85 0.92 11.22 -16.50
C LEU A 85 1.98 11.04 -17.59
N VAL A 86 2.36 9.78 -17.84
CA VAL A 86 3.36 9.35 -18.83
C VAL A 86 2.79 8.17 -19.62
N CYS A 87 3.04 8.14 -20.91
CA CYS A 87 2.63 7.06 -21.81
C CYS A 87 3.82 6.65 -22.68
N VAL A 88 4.18 5.37 -22.65
CA VAL A 88 5.32 4.83 -23.41
C VAL A 88 4.86 3.64 -24.23
N HIS A 89 5.21 3.63 -25.51
CA HIS A 89 4.98 2.52 -26.44
C HIS A 89 6.33 1.89 -26.81
N GLY A 90 6.63 0.71 -26.25
CA GLY A 90 7.98 0.15 -26.32
C GLY A 90 8.96 1.06 -25.57
N PHE A 91 9.83 1.77 -26.30
CA PHE A 91 10.71 2.81 -25.75
C PHE A 91 10.36 4.23 -26.23
N GLU A 92 9.30 4.39 -27.03
CA GLU A 92 8.84 5.69 -27.52
C GLU A 92 7.95 6.37 -26.47
N PHE A 93 8.43 7.47 -25.89
CA PHE A 93 7.61 8.35 -25.05
C PHE A 93 6.64 9.14 -25.92
N LEU A 94 5.33 8.85 -25.80
CA LEU A 94 4.32 9.45 -26.66
C LEU A 94 4.05 10.91 -26.27
N LYS A 95 3.99 11.78 -27.29
CA LYS A 95 3.60 13.19 -27.12
C LYS A 95 2.13 13.30 -26.75
N HIS A 96 1.75 14.43 -26.17
CA HIS A 96 0.36 14.69 -25.77
C HIS A 96 -0.65 14.46 -26.89
N SER A 97 -0.37 14.90 -28.12
CA SER A 97 -1.26 14.70 -29.27
C SER A 97 -1.50 13.22 -29.57
N GLN A 98 -0.45 12.40 -29.60
CA GLN A 98 -0.54 10.95 -29.82
C GLN A 98 -1.32 10.27 -28.68
N VAL A 99 -1.11 10.72 -27.43
CA VAL A 99 -1.88 10.22 -26.29
C VAL A 99 -3.37 10.54 -26.44
N TYR A 100 -3.75 11.72 -26.94
CA TYR A 100 -5.16 12.08 -27.17
C TYR A 100 -5.81 11.25 -28.28
N GLU A 101 -5.06 10.81 -29.29
CA GLU A 101 -5.58 9.93 -30.35
C GLU A 101 -5.97 8.54 -29.80
N LEU A 102 -5.19 8.02 -28.84
CA LEU A 102 -5.44 6.72 -28.21
C LEU A 102 -6.38 6.82 -26.99
N TYR A 103 -6.28 7.91 -26.24
CA TYR A 103 -7.00 8.19 -25.00
C TYR A 103 -7.61 9.60 -25.08
N PRO A 104 -8.80 9.77 -25.69
CA PRO A 104 -9.40 11.09 -25.96
C PRO A 104 -9.57 12.00 -24.73
N ASN A 105 -9.73 11.43 -23.54
CA ASN A 105 -9.85 12.18 -22.29
C ASN A 105 -8.56 12.18 -21.46
N LYS A 106 -7.44 11.71 -22.01
CA LYS A 106 -6.18 11.47 -21.30
C LYS A 106 -6.40 10.69 -19.99
N PHE A 107 -7.35 9.77 -20.04
CA PHE A 107 -7.89 9.03 -18.90
C PHE A 107 -8.08 7.58 -19.30
N LEU A 108 -7.79 6.69 -18.37
CA LEU A 108 -8.09 5.27 -18.49
C LEU A 108 -8.73 4.80 -17.19
N GLN A 109 -9.90 4.17 -17.30
CA GLN A 109 -10.51 3.51 -16.16
C GLN A 109 -9.74 2.23 -15.83
N LEU A 110 -9.52 1.98 -14.55
CA LEU A 110 -8.98 0.71 -14.09
C LEU A 110 -10.02 -0.40 -14.30
N ASP A 111 -9.85 -1.15 -15.38
CA ASP A 111 -10.61 -2.36 -15.71
C ASP A 111 -9.63 -3.53 -15.81
N GLU A 112 -9.77 -4.51 -14.92
CA GLU A 112 -8.89 -5.69 -14.83
C GLU A 112 -8.88 -6.54 -16.12
N CYS A 113 -9.89 -6.41 -16.99
CA CYS A 113 -9.93 -7.10 -18.28
C CYS A 113 -8.97 -6.52 -19.33
N ARG A 114 -8.56 -5.26 -19.15
CA ARG A 114 -7.74 -4.48 -20.08
C ARG A 114 -6.42 -4.00 -19.48
N VAL A 115 -6.43 -3.62 -18.20
CA VAL A 115 -5.31 -3.01 -17.50
C VAL A 115 -4.73 -3.98 -16.49
N TYR A 116 -3.42 -4.21 -16.59
CA TYR A 116 -2.67 -4.89 -15.56
C TYR A 116 -1.80 -3.90 -14.79
N VAL A 117 -1.85 -3.93 -13.46
CA VAL A 117 -1.07 -3.02 -12.60
C VAL A 117 0.15 -3.77 -12.05
N LEU A 118 1.34 -3.30 -12.41
CA LEU A 118 2.64 -3.90 -12.09
C LEU A 118 3.10 -3.47 -10.67
N ASN A 119 2.43 -3.99 -9.63
CA ASN A 119 2.50 -3.47 -8.25
C ASN A 119 3.69 -3.92 -7.38
N THR A 120 4.38 -5.00 -7.75
CA THR A 120 5.43 -5.63 -6.95
C THR A 120 6.80 -5.46 -7.59
N LEU A 121 7.87 -5.60 -6.80
CA LEU A 121 9.24 -5.55 -7.34
C LEU A 121 9.54 -6.75 -8.26
N PHE A 122 8.85 -7.88 -8.09
CA PHE A 122 8.88 -9.00 -9.04
C PHE A 122 8.38 -8.63 -10.43
N ASN A 123 7.62 -7.53 -10.56
CA ASN A 123 7.11 -7.07 -11.85
C ASN A 123 8.13 -6.21 -12.63
N LEU A 124 9.24 -5.79 -12.04
CA LEU A 124 10.22 -4.93 -12.74
C LEU A 124 10.84 -5.61 -13.98
N PRO A 125 11.27 -6.89 -13.93
CA PRO A 125 11.80 -7.59 -15.11
C PRO A 125 10.80 -7.67 -16.26
N GLU A 126 9.55 -8.05 -15.96
CA GLU A 126 8.51 -8.15 -17.00
C GLU A 126 8.10 -6.78 -17.53
N THR A 127 8.09 -5.73 -16.70
CA THR A 127 7.79 -4.36 -17.14
C THR A 127 8.76 -3.94 -18.22
N TYR A 128 10.05 -4.17 -18.00
CA TYR A 128 11.08 -3.87 -18.98
C TYR A 128 11.02 -4.80 -20.19
N LEU A 129 10.78 -6.10 -20.00
CA LEU A 129 10.67 -7.07 -21.09
C LEU A 129 9.51 -6.76 -22.03
N ILE A 130 8.35 -6.36 -21.50
CA ILE A 130 7.20 -5.94 -22.30
C ILE A 130 7.58 -4.72 -23.15
N ALA A 131 8.27 -3.73 -22.59
CA ALA A 131 8.78 -2.59 -23.35
C ALA A 131 9.75 -3.02 -24.45
N CYS A 132 10.69 -3.94 -24.16
CA CYS A 132 11.62 -4.48 -25.14
C CYS A 132 10.90 -5.19 -26.29
N LEU A 133 9.93 -6.07 -25.98
CA LEU A 133 9.18 -6.83 -26.97
C LEU A 133 8.34 -5.91 -27.85
N ILE A 134 7.61 -4.96 -27.26
CA ILE A 134 6.81 -4.00 -28.03
C ILE A 134 7.72 -3.14 -28.90
N ASN A 135 8.86 -2.69 -28.37
CA ASN A 135 9.84 -1.95 -29.17
C ASN A 135 10.39 -2.81 -30.33
N PHE A 136 10.74 -4.06 -30.08
CA PHE A 136 11.26 -4.98 -31.09
C PHE A 136 10.24 -5.25 -32.19
N PHE A 137 9.02 -5.65 -31.83
CA PHE A 137 7.98 -5.96 -32.79
C PHE A 137 7.50 -4.73 -33.57
N THR A 138 7.45 -3.55 -32.94
CA THR A 138 7.00 -2.33 -33.61
C THR A 138 8.03 -1.76 -34.59
N ASN A 139 9.33 -1.99 -34.35
CA ASN A 139 10.40 -1.41 -35.18
C ASN A 139 11.08 -2.40 -36.13
N SER A 140 10.81 -3.70 -35.99
CA SER A 140 11.41 -4.72 -36.85
C SER A 140 10.71 -4.75 -38.23
N PRO A 141 11.48 -4.78 -39.33
CA PRO A 141 10.93 -4.68 -40.69
C PRO A 141 10.05 -5.86 -41.10
N GLN A 142 10.16 -7.01 -40.42
CA GLN A 142 9.35 -8.20 -40.67
C GLN A 142 7.90 -8.07 -40.18
N TYR A 143 7.65 -7.15 -39.24
CA TYR A 143 6.34 -6.95 -38.62
C TYR A 143 5.70 -5.65 -39.12
N THR A 144 4.41 -5.70 -39.40
CA THR A 144 3.61 -4.51 -39.67
C THR A 144 2.88 -4.10 -38.40
N ARG A 145 3.09 -2.85 -37.95
CA ARG A 145 2.41 -2.29 -36.78
C ARG A 145 0.91 -2.10 -37.05
N GLU A 146 0.08 -2.62 -36.16
CA GLU A 146 -1.36 -2.37 -36.11
C GLU A 146 -1.74 -1.62 -34.82
N LYS A 147 -2.99 -1.14 -34.74
CA LYS A 147 -3.44 -0.38 -33.57
C LYS A 147 -3.43 -1.21 -32.28
N THR A 148 -3.69 -2.51 -32.37
CA THR A 148 -3.87 -3.41 -31.23
C THR A 148 -2.87 -4.57 -31.19
N GLY A 149 -1.81 -4.49 -32.00
CA GLY A 149 -0.80 -5.54 -32.11
C GLY A 149 0.14 -5.34 -33.28
N VAL A 150 0.71 -6.44 -33.75
CA VAL A 150 1.56 -6.51 -34.94
C VAL A 150 1.17 -7.69 -35.82
N LYS A 151 1.51 -7.61 -37.11
CA LYS A 151 1.21 -8.64 -38.10
C LYS A 151 2.46 -9.08 -38.86
N GLU A 152 2.64 -10.38 -39.05
CA GLU A 152 3.68 -11.01 -39.87
C GLU A 152 3.02 -12.01 -40.83
N GLY A 153 2.94 -11.68 -42.12
CA GLY A 153 2.21 -12.51 -43.09
C GLY A 153 0.74 -12.69 -42.69
N GLU A 154 0.32 -13.93 -42.45
CA GLU A 154 -1.04 -14.28 -41.99
C GLU A 154 -1.18 -14.37 -40.46
N LEU A 155 -0.10 -14.15 -39.71
CA LEU A 155 -0.08 -14.22 -38.25
C LEU A 155 -0.27 -12.83 -37.64
N THR A 156 -1.29 -12.68 -36.81
CA THR A 156 -1.54 -11.46 -36.02
C THR A 156 -1.27 -11.73 -34.56
N MET A 157 -0.41 -10.91 -33.94
CA MET A 157 -0.10 -10.96 -32.52
C MET A 157 -0.64 -9.70 -31.85
N SER A 158 -1.66 -9.86 -31.02
CA SER A 158 -2.19 -8.75 -30.21
C SER A 158 -1.23 -8.39 -29.07
N PHE A 159 -1.23 -7.14 -28.63
CA PHE A 159 -0.45 -6.76 -27.44
C PHE A 159 -0.92 -7.50 -26.19
N LYS A 160 -2.22 -7.84 -26.12
CA LYS A 160 -2.79 -8.67 -25.06
C LYS A 160 -2.22 -10.09 -25.04
N SER A 161 -2.09 -10.74 -26.18
CA SER A 161 -1.51 -12.09 -26.25
C SER A 161 -0.02 -12.08 -25.89
N ILE A 162 0.74 -11.09 -26.38
CA ILE A 162 2.16 -10.93 -26.01
C ILE A 162 2.30 -10.78 -24.49
N PHE A 163 1.47 -9.93 -23.89
CA PHE A 163 1.45 -9.76 -22.44
C PHE A 163 1.08 -11.04 -21.69
N GLN A 164 0.09 -11.78 -22.18
CA GLN A 164 -0.31 -13.04 -21.56
C GLN A 164 0.82 -14.07 -21.60
N ASP A 165 1.57 -14.14 -22.69
CA ASP A 165 2.72 -15.05 -22.82
C ASP A 165 3.84 -14.65 -21.84
N VAL A 166 4.12 -13.35 -21.68
CA VAL A 166 5.06 -12.86 -20.66
C VAL A 166 4.58 -13.23 -19.26
N ARG A 167 3.30 -12.99 -18.93
CA ARG A 167 2.73 -13.35 -17.62
C ARG A 167 2.83 -14.84 -17.33
N ASN A 168 2.47 -15.67 -18.32
CA ASN A 168 2.59 -17.12 -18.21
C ASN A 168 4.05 -17.55 -18.02
N ALA A 169 5.00 -16.89 -18.69
CA ALA A 169 6.43 -17.13 -18.51
C ALA A 169 6.89 -16.73 -17.10
N VAL A 170 6.46 -15.58 -16.58
CA VAL A 170 6.73 -15.13 -15.20
C VAL A 170 6.22 -16.14 -14.19
N ASP A 171 4.97 -16.57 -14.30
CA ASP A 171 4.38 -17.54 -13.38
C ASP A 171 5.14 -18.89 -13.47
N TRP A 172 5.49 -19.31 -14.68
CA TRP A 172 6.26 -20.54 -14.90
C TRP A 172 7.65 -20.48 -14.26
N ILE A 173 8.41 -19.39 -14.41
CA ILE A 173 9.76 -19.32 -13.82
C ILE A 173 9.75 -19.28 -12.29
N HIS A 174 8.68 -18.74 -11.67
CA HIS A 174 8.54 -18.68 -10.21
C HIS A 174 8.04 -19.99 -9.60
N LEU A 175 7.22 -20.74 -10.32
CA LEU A 175 6.59 -21.98 -9.82
C LEU A 175 7.33 -23.26 -10.25
N HIS A 176 7.86 -23.29 -11.46
CA HIS A 176 8.42 -24.49 -12.09
C HIS A 176 9.83 -24.32 -12.62
N GLY A 177 10.26 -23.08 -12.88
CA GLY A 177 11.58 -22.79 -13.44
C GLY A 177 12.68 -22.67 -12.39
N ASP A 178 13.86 -22.28 -12.88
CA ASP A 178 15.11 -22.31 -12.11
C ASP A 178 15.35 -21.05 -11.25
N LEU A 179 14.41 -20.09 -11.21
CA LEU A 179 14.61 -18.83 -10.50
C LEU A 179 14.93 -19.09 -9.01
N LYS A 180 14.08 -19.87 -8.34
CA LYS A 180 14.27 -20.23 -6.92
C LYS A 180 15.56 -21.02 -6.73
N THR A 181 15.84 -21.99 -7.59
CA THR A 181 17.04 -22.84 -7.52
C THR A 181 18.31 -22.02 -7.63
N LYS A 182 18.44 -21.19 -8.67
CA LYS A 182 19.60 -20.30 -8.87
C LYS A 182 19.76 -19.27 -7.75
N THR A 183 18.65 -18.78 -7.21
CA THR A 183 18.67 -17.86 -6.05
C THR A 183 19.26 -18.53 -4.82
N ILE A 184 18.86 -19.77 -4.55
CA ILE A 184 19.36 -20.56 -3.41
C ILE A 184 20.84 -20.92 -3.58
N GLU A 185 21.28 -21.20 -4.81
CA GLU A 185 22.68 -21.54 -5.10
C GLU A 185 23.65 -20.38 -4.77
N ASN A 186 23.17 -19.13 -4.83
CA ASN A 186 23.99 -17.95 -4.56
C ASN A 186 23.23 -16.87 -3.77
N LEU A 187 22.81 -17.21 -2.56
CA LEU A 187 22.03 -16.30 -1.70
C LEU A 187 22.76 -15.01 -1.36
N ASP A 188 24.09 -15.05 -1.23
CA ASP A 188 24.91 -13.86 -0.97
C ASP A 188 24.88 -12.87 -2.13
N GLU A 189 24.70 -13.30 -3.38
CA GLU A 189 24.57 -12.38 -4.52
C GLU A 189 23.18 -11.74 -4.59
N TYR A 190 22.13 -12.47 -4.18
CA TYR A 190 20.75 -12.10 -4.45
C TYR A 190 19.96 -11.59 -3.26
N VAL A 191 20.32 -11.91 -2.03
CA VAL A 191 19.51 -11.57 -0.83
C VAL A 191 20.31 -10.69 0.12
N LYS A 192 19.72 -9.59 0.58
CA LYS A 192 20.32 -8.76 1.63
C LYS A 192 20.14 -9.44 2.98
N LYS A 193 21.22 -9.45 3.76
CA LYS A 193 21.27 -10.05 5.09
C LYS A 193 21.59 -8.98 6.13
N ASP A 194 20.75 -8.88 7.17
CA ASP A 194 20.91 -7.89 8.24
C ASP A 194 20.96 -8.56 9.61
N LYS A 195 22.10 -8.40 10.30
CA LYS A 195 22.36 -8.97 11.63
C LYS A 195 21.43 -8.48 12.74
N ARG A 196 20.67 -7.40 12.49
CA ARG A 196 19.72 -6.83 13.46
C ARG A 196 18.37 -7.55 13.45
N LEU A 197 18.06 -8.35 12.43
CA LEU A 197 16.78 -9.04 12.30
C LEU A 197 16.49 -9.99 13.48
N PRO A 198 17.39 -10.91 13.89
CA PRO A 198 17.12 -11.81 15.01
C PRO A 198 16.85 -11.07 16.32
N MET A 199 17.66 -10.03 16.58
CA MET A 199 17.51 -9.15 17.73
C MET A 199 16.13 -8.46 17.74
N PHE A 200 15.72 -7.91 16.60
CA PHE A 200 14.46 -7.17 16.49
C PHE A 200 13.24 -8.07 16.74
N LEU A 201 13.17 -9.25 16.12
CA LEU A 201 12.05 -10.17 16.36
C LEU A 201 12.00 -10.64 17.81
N ASN A 202 13.16 -10.85 18.45
CA ASN A 202 13.20 -11.19 19.86
C ASN A 202 12.67 -10.06 20.74
N ARG A 203 13.02 -8.80 20.45
CA ARG A 203 12.49 -7.63 21.16
C ARG A 203 10.97 -7.51 21.06
N ILE A 204 10.38 -7.82 19.91
CA ILE A 204 8.91 -7.84 19.77
C ILE A 204 8.30 -8.87 20.73
N ARG A 205 8.91 -10.04 20.86
CA ARG A 205 8.40 -11.08 21.77
C ARG A 205 8.59 -10.73 23.23
N GLU A 206 9.71 -10.09 23.58
CA GLU A 206 9.98 -9.58 24.92
C GLU A 206 8.99 -8.50 25.37
N SER A 207 8.34 -7.79 24.44
CA SER A 207 7.27 -6.83 24.78
C SER A 207 5.95 -7.50 25.16
N GLY A 208 5.84 -8.82 25.02
CA GLY A 208 4.62 -9.60 25.23
C GLY A 208 3.74 -9.75 23.99
N ALA A 209 4.13 -9.15 22.86
CA ALA A 209 3.45 -9.35 21.58
C ALA A 209 3.85 -10.68 20.92
N LYS A 210 2.95 -11.23 20.11
CA LYS A 210 3.18 -12.45 19.32
C LYS A 210 3.63 -12.09 17.91
N VAL A 211 4.46 -12.94 17.32
CA VAL A 211 5.01 -12.75 15.96
C VAL A 211 4.54 -13.87 15.05
N PHE A 212 4.08 -13.54 13.84
CA PHE A 212 3.74 -14.54 12.83
C PHE A 212 4.31 -14.24 11.46
N LEU A 213 4.61 -15.31 10.71
CA LEU A 213 4.96 -15.25 9.29
C LEU A 213 3.75 -15.65 8.46
N LEU A 214 3.42 -14.87 7.44
CA LEU A 214 2.35 -15.15 6.50
C LEU A 214 2.84 -14.83 5.08
N THR A 215 3.28 -15.86 4.36
CA THR A 215 3.92 -15.70 3.04
C THR A 215 3.24 -16.53 1.95
N ASN A 216 3.31 -16.04 0.71
CA ASN A 216 2.85 -16.76 -0.48
C ASN A 216 3.84 -17.84 -0.94
N SER A 217 5.10 -17.77 -0.49
CA SER A 217 6.13 -18.75 -0.82
C SER A 217 5.84 -20.11 -0.16
N ASP A 218 6.32 -21.17 -0.81
CA ASP A 218 6.24 -22.54 -0.29
C ASP A 218 7.25 -22.78 0.84
N TYR A 219 7.01 -23.82 1.65
CA TYR A 219 7.86 -24.10 2.81
C TYR A 219 9.33 -24.36 2.47
N VAL A 220 9.63 -25.07 1.37
CA VAL A 220 11.02 -25.45 1.05
C VAL A 220 11.83 -24.22 0.71
N PHE A 221 11.26 -23.32 -0.08
CA PHE A 221 11.89 -22.05 -0.41
C PHE A 221 11.99 -21.14 0.84
N THR A 222 10.90 -21.01 1.59
CA THR A 222 10.88 -20.23 2.84
C THR A 222 11.92 -20.71 3.85
N ASP A 223 12.05 -22.01 4.07
CA ASP A 223 13.02 -22.54 5.03
C ASP A 223 14.46 -22.23 4.64
N LYS A 224 14.80 -22.26 3.35
CA LYS A 224 16.15 -21.91 2.85
C LYS A 224 16.45 -20.42 2.98
N ILE A 225 15.53 -19.56 2.52
CA ILE A 225 15.69 -18.09 2.62
C ILE A 225 15.78 -17.67 4.08
N MET A 226 14.86 -18.14 4.92
CA MET A 226 14.84 -17.78 6.35
C MET A 226 16.04 -18.37 7.10
N THR A 227 16.52 -19.57 6.75
CA THR A 227 17.77 -20.08 7.33
C THR A 227 18.94 -19.17 6.99
N TYR A 228 19.06 -18.72 5.73
CA TYR A 228 20.11 -17.78 5.33
C TYR A 228 20.01 -16.43 6.05
N LEU A 229 18.80 -15.87 6.19
CA LEU A 229 18.59 -14.59 6.87
C LEU A 229 18.97 -14.63 8.36
N PHE A 230 18.94 -15.80 9.00
CA PHE A 230 19.26 -15.99 10.42
C PHE A 230 20.61 -16.65 10.66
N ASP A 231 21.33 -17.04 9.60
CA ASP A 231 22.62 -17.71 9.67
C ASP A 231 23.73 -16.74 10.15
N PHE A 232 23.79 -16.56 11.45
CA PHE A 232 24.80 -15.81 12.17
C PHE A 232 25.39 -16.70 13.27
N PRO A 233 26.63 -16.47 13.71
CA PRO A 233 27.24 -17.25 14.79
C PRO A 233 26.59 -17.03 16.16
N HIS A 234 25.52 -16.24 16.24
CA HIS A 234 24.83 -15.84 17.45
C HIS A 234 23.30 -15.83 17.26
N GLY A 235 22.58 -15.84 18.37
CA GLY A 235 21.12 -15.71 18.44
C GLY A 235 20.66 -14.25 18.35
N ALA A 236 19.69 -13.89 19.20
CA ALA A 236 19.16 -12.51 19.25
C ALA A 236 20.19 -11.51 19.78
N LYS A 237 21.12 -11.96 20.63
CA LYS A 237 22.24 -11.17 21.14
C LYS A 237 23.56 -11.86 20.77
N PRO A 238 24.67 -11.12 20.66
CA PRO A 238 25.97 -11.69 20.29
C PRO A 238 26.50 -12.77 21.25
N ASP A 239 26.04 -12.77 22.50
CA ASP A 239 26.38 -13.72 23.56
C ASP A 239 25.46 -14.96 23.61
N GLU A 240 24.35 -14.93 22.88
CA GLU A 240 23.42 -16.07 22.79
C GLU A 240 23.82 -17.02 21.65
N PRO A 241 23.67 -18.34 21.81
CA PRO A 241 23.94 -19.29 20.72
C PRO A 241 22.97 -19.08 19.55
N HIS A 242 23.41 -19.46 18.35
CA HIS A 242 22.57 -19.46 17.15
C HIS A 242 21.26 -20.24 17.39
N ARG A 243 20.14 -19.69 16.88
CA ARG A 243 18.80 -20.24 17.03
C ARG A 243 18.14 -20.45 15.67
N ASN A 244 17.37 -21.52 15.55
CA ASN A 244 16.58 -21.75 14.34
C ASN A 244 15.55 -20.62 14.14
N TRP A 245 15.44 -20.11 12.90
CA TRP A 245 14.55 -19.01 12.52
C TRP A 245 13.09 -19.25 12.95
N LYS A 246 12.61 -20.51 12.90
CA LYS A 246 11.25 -20.87 13.28
C LYS A 246 10.92 -20.50 14.73
N THR A 247 11.93 -20.48 15.62
CA THR A 247 11.74 -20.15 17.04
C THR A 247 11.51 -18.67 17.32
N TYR A 248 11.67 -17.80 16.32
CA TYR A 248 11.35 -16.37 16.40
C TYR A 248 9.88 -16.07 16.07
N PHE A 249 9.12 -17.05 15.61
CA PHE A 249 7.72 -16.91 15.24
C PHE A 249 6.85 -17.81 16.11
N ASP A 250 5.76 -17.26 16.64
CA ASP A 250 4.75 -18.02 17.38
C ASP A 250 3.85 -18.80 16.41
N THR A 251 3.71 -18.33 15.16
CA THR A 251 2.95 -19.00 14.11
C THR A 251 3.56 -18.76 12.73
N ILE A 252 3.61 -19.80 11.89
CA ILE A 252 4.19 -19.74 10.55
C ILE A 252 3.18 -20.29 9.56
N VAL A 253 2.79 -19.47 8.59
CA VAL A 253 1.88 -19.82 7.49
C VAL A 253 2.55 -19.56 6.15
N VAL A 254 2.70 -20.62 5.36
CA VAL A 254 3.22 -20.60 3.99
C VAL A 254 2.07 -20.81 2.99
N ASP A 255 2.34 -20.69 1.69
CA ASP A 255 1.34 -20.85 0.62
C ASP A 255 0.04 -20.06 0.87
N ALA A 256 0.13 -18.86 1.46
CA ALA A 256 -1.04 -18.11 1.91
C ALA A 256 -1.99 -17.73 0.75
N ARG A 257 -1.47 -17.60 -0.47
CA ARG A 257 -2.20 -17.17 -1.68
C ARG A 257 -2.90 -15.81 -1.51
N LYS A 258 -2.24 -14.86 -0.85
CA LYS A 258 -2.70 -13.45 -0.79
C LYS A 258 -2.85 -12.92 -2.23
N PRO A 259 -3.95 -12.21 -2.56
CA PRO A 259 -4.97 -11.65 -1.66
C PRO A 259 -6.13 -12.60 -1.28
N LEU A 260 -6.20 -13.81 -1.86
CA LEU A 260 -7.30 -14.76 -1.60
C LEU A 260 -7.44 -15.08 -0.12
N PHE A 261 -6.31 -15.17 0.60
CA PHE A 261 -6.24 -15.34 2.05
C PHE A 261 -7.17 -14.40 2.83
N PHE A 262 -7.25 -13.13 2.44
CA PHE A 262 -8.05 -12.12 3.15
C PHE A 262 -9.55 -12.22 2.85
N GLY A 263 -9.92 -12.90 1.76
CA GLY A 263 -11.29 -13.24 1.38
C GLY A 263 -11.68 -14.64 1.87
N GLU A 264 -12.06 -15.52 0.93
CA GLU A 264 -12.46 -16.92 1.21
C GLU A 264 -11.29 -17.81 1.66
N GLY A 265 -10.07 -17.48 1.24
CA GLY A 265 -8.87 -18.26 1.52
C GLY A 265 -8.89 -19.66 0.92
N THR A 266 -8.14 -20.57 1.54
CA THR A 266 -8.06 -21.98 1.18
C THR A 266 -8.15 -22.86 2.43
N ILE A 267 -8.15 -24.17 2.25
CA ILE A 267 -8.07 -25.10 3.38
C ILE A 267 -6.76 -24.90 4.15
N LEU A 268 -6.85 -24.82 5.47
CA LEU A 268 -5.67 -24.79 6.34
C LEU A 268 -5.09 -26.20 6.48
N ARG A 269 -3.82 -26.38 6.11
CA ARG A 269 -3.10 -27.66 6.27
C ARG A 269 -1.85 -27.48 7.12
N GLN A 270 -1.32 -28.61 7.59
CA GLN A 270 -0.05 -28.64 8.31
C GLN A 270 1.06 -29.16 7.40
N VAL A 271 2.23 -28.55 7.45
CA VAL A 271 3.43 -28.99 6.72
C VAL A 271 4.19 -30.01 7.57
N ASP A 272 4.63 -31.11 6.96
CA ASP A 272 5.67 -31.95 7.53
C ASP A 272 7.03 -31.29 7.26
N THR A 273 7.62 -30.70 8.30
CA THR A 273 8.87 -29.93 8.21
C THR A 273 10.09 -30.76 7.82
N LYS A 274 10.02 -32.11 7.90
CA LYS A 274 11.10 -33.00 7.48
C LYS A 274 11.10 -33.25 5.97
N THR A 275 9.91 -33.42 5.38
CA THR A 275 9.74 -33.74 3.97
C THR A 275 9.40 -32.52 3.12
N GLY A 276 8.89 -31.45 3.74
CA GLY A 276 8.31 -30.29 3.09
C GLY A 276 6.92 -30.53 2.49
N ALA A 277 6.39 -31.75 2.61
CA ALA A 277 5.08 -32.11 2.07
C ALA A 277 3.94 -31.68 3.00
N LEU A 278 2.75 -31.50 2.43
CA LEU A 278 1.54 -31.20 3.20
C LEU A 278 0.96 -32.48 3.78
N LYS A 279 0.72 -32.49 5.10
CA LYS A 279 0.00 -33.57 5.77
C LYS A 279 -1.43 -33.65 5.22
N LEU A 280 -1.94 -34.88 5.13
CA LEU A 280 -3.29 -35.13 4.65
C LEU A 280 -4.34 -34.64 5.66
N GLY A 281 -5.37 -33.95 5.15
CA GLY A 281 -6.49 -33.44 5.93
C GLY A 281 -6.43 -31.93 6.19
N THR A 282 -7.47 -31.43 6.84
CA THR A 282 -7.59 -30.02 7.26
C THR A 282 -7.21 -29.89 8.72
N HIS A 283 -6.32 -28.96 9.04
CA HIS A 283 -5.97 -28.66 10.43
C HIS A 283 -7.13 -27.93 11.10
N LYS A 284 -7.62 -28.51 12.21
CA LYS A 284 -8.69 -27.92 13.06
C LYS A 284 -8.24 -27.73 14.51
N GLY A 285 -7.01 -28.11 14.83
CA GLY A 285 -6.46 -27.98 16.18
C GLY A 285 -5.97 -26.55 16.45
N PRO A 286 -5.55 -26.28 17.70
CA PRO A 286 -4.84 -25.04 18.02
C PRO A 286 -3.55 -24.92 17.21
N LEU A 287 -3.04 -23.70 17.07
CA LEU A 287 -1.75 -23.43 16.44
C LEU A 287 -0.64 -23.60 17.47
N HIS A 288 0.38 -24.38 17.12
CA HIS A 288 1.49 -24.73 17.99
C HIS A 288 2.80 -24.10 17.50
N THR A 289 3.58 -23.56 18.43
CA THR A 289 4.91 -23.01 18.13
C THR A 289 5.84 -24.12 17.60
N GLY A 290 6.56 -23.83 16.53
CA GLY A 290 7.47 -24.77 15.86
C GLY A 290 6.81 -25.64 14.80
N GLU A 291 5.48 -25.66 14.72
CA GLU A 291 4.76 -26.22 13.57
C GLU A 291 4.62 -25.18 12.45
N VAL A 292 4.42 -25.66 11.22
CA VAL A 292 4.23 -24.82 10.04
C VAL A 292 2.92 -25.20 9.38
N TYR A 293 2.16 -24.18 8.99
CA TYR A 293 0.86 -24.32 8.35
C TYR A 293 0.92 -23.80 6.90
N SER A 294 0.00 -24.27 6.07
CA SER A 294 -0.07 -23.92 4.65
C SER A 294 -1.51 -23.56 4.27
N GLY A 295 -1.68 -22.48 3.51
CA GLY A 295 -2.97 -21.99 3.05
C GLY A 295 -3.79 -21.32 4.16
N GLY A 296 -5.06 -21.72 4.29
CA GLY A 296 -5.99 -21.12 5.26
C GLY A 296 -6.66 -19.84 4.76
N SER A 297 -7.38 -19.19 5.68
CA SER A 297 -8.01 -17.88 5.48
C SER A 297 -7.74 -16.99 6.68
N CYS A 298 -7.87 -15.69 6.49
CA CYS A 298 -7.69 -14.71 7.55
C CYS A 298 -8.68 -14.91 8.70
N ASP A 299 -9.91 -15.36 8.43
CA ASP A 299 -10.91 -15.65 9.46
C ASP A 299 -10.46 -16.77 10.38
N VAL A 300 -10.14 -17.92 9.78
CA VAL A 300 -9.68 -19.10 10.52
C VAL A 300 -8.40 -18.77 11.28
N PHE A 301 -7.47 -18.05 10.65
CA PHE A 301 -6.23 -17.65 11.28
C PHE A 301 -6.44 -16.74 12.49
N THR A 302 -7.26 -15.69 12.34
CA THR A 302 -7.55 -14.70 13.38
C THR A 302 -8.28 -15.33 14.57
N GLU A 303 -9.21 -16.25 14.29
CA GLU A 303 -9.91 -17.05 15.31
C GLU A 303 -8.92 -17.92 16.11
N LEU A 304 -8.04 -18.63 15.42
CA LEU A 304 -7.07 -19.53 16.05
C LEU A 304 -6.03 -18.81 16.90
N ILE A 305 -5.60 -17.60 16.51
CA ILE A 305 -4.66 -16.80 17.31
C ILE A 305 -5.36 -15.96 18.39
N GLY A 306 -6.68 -15.82 18.31
CA GLY A 306 -7.50 -15.02 19.23
C GLY A 306 -7.29 -13.51 19.09
N ALA A 307 -6.99 -13.02 17.89
CA ALA A 307 -6.75 -11.59 17.64
C ALA A 307 -8.03 -10.86 17.23
N LYS A 308 -8.13 -9.56 17.54
CA LYS A 308 -9.07 -8.65 16.87
C LYS A 308 -8.33 -7.88 15.77
N GLY A 309 -9.07 -7.35 14.80
CA GLY A 309 -8.47 -6.72 13.62
C GLY A 309 -7.46 -5.61 13.95
N LYS A 310 -7.79 -4.70 14.88
CA LYS A 310 -6.91 -3.58 15.26
C LYS A 310 -5.68 -4.02 16.10
N ASP A 311 -5.65 -5.24 16.62
CA ASP A 311 -4.54 -5.77 17.43
C ASP A 311 -3.34 -6.21 16.57
N VAL A 312 -3.54 -6.31 15.25
CA VAL A 312 -2.58 -6.84 14.29
C VAL A 312 -1.92 -5.69 13.53
N LEU A 313 -0.59 -5.64 13.57
CA LEU A 313 0.23 -4.87 12.63
C LEU A 313 0.82 -5.81 11.58
N TYR A 314 0.29 -5.75 10.35
CA TYR A 314 0.80 -6.54 9.24
C TYR A 314 1.78 -5.74 8.39
N VAL A 315 2.96 -6.31 8.19
CA VAL A 315 4.10 -5.73 7.48
C VAL A 315 4.28 -6.47 6.15
N GLY A 316 4.25 -5.75 5.04
CA GLY A 316 4.39 -6.32 3.69
C GLY A 316 4.76 -5.26 2.64
N ASP A 317 5.23 -5.68 1.47
CA ASP A 317 5.62 -4.80 0.36
C ASP A 317 4.52 -4.67 -0.72
N HIS A 318 3.60 -5.65 -0.78
CA HIS A 318 2.57 -5.67 -1.79
C HIS A 318 1.39 -4.76 -1.41
N ILE A 319 1.37 -3.55 -1.99
CA ILE A 319 0.34 -2.54 -1.71
C ILE A 319 -1.10 -3.05 -1.85
N PHE A 320 -1.37 -3.93 -2.83
CA PHE A 320 -2.69 -4.51 -3.03
C PHE A 320 -2.90 -5.77 -2.19
N GLY A 321 -2.01 -6.75 -2.35
CA GLY A 321 -2.10 -8.08 -1.75
C GLY A 321 -2.08 -8.07 -0.22
N ASP A 322 -1.17 -7.29 0.36
CA ASP A 322 -0.91 -7.27 1.80
C ASP A 322 -1.62 -6.14 2.50
N ILE A 323 -1.56 -4.93 1.93
CA ILE A 323 -1.96 -3.70 2.63
C ILE A 323 -3.43 -3.37 2.38
N LEU A 324 -3.83 -3.19 1.12
CA LEU A 324 -5.19 -2.77 0.77
C LEU A 324 -6.23 -3.80 1.23
N LYS A 325 -5.99 -5.09 0.97
CA LYS A 325 -6.95 -6.16 1.27
C LYS A 325 -7.07 -6.43 2.77
N SER A 326 -5.97 -6.45 3.52
CA SER A 326 -6.01 -6.59 4.98
C SER A 326 -6.73 -5.40 5.65
N LYS A 327 -6.46 -4.17 5.19
CA LYS A 327 -7.10 -2.95 5.71
C LYS A 327 -8.60 -2.93 5.42
N LYS A 328 -9.00 -3.12 4.15
CA LYS A 328 -10.41 -2.99 3.74
C LYS A 328 -11.30 -4.11 4.27
N ILE A 329 -10.81 -5.35 4.28
CA ILE A 329 -11.67 -6.50 4.60
C ILE A 329 -11.66 -6.78 6.11
N ARG A 330 -10.54 -6.58 6.79
CA ARG A 330 -10.34 -7.05 8.19
C ARG A 330 -9.96 -5.97 9.18
N GLY A 331 -9.70 -4.74 8.71
CA GLY A 331 -9.35 -3.63 9.58
C GLY A 331 -7.99 -3.77 10.28
N TRP A 332 -7.09 -4.59 9.73
CA TRP A 332 -5.72 -4.72 10.25
C TRP A 332 -4.98 -3.38 10.18
N ARG A 333 -4.07 -3.16 11.13
CA ARG A 333 -3.09 -2.07 11.04
C ARG A 333 -2.02 -2.48 10.05
N THR A 334 -1.53 -1.53 9.26
CA THR A 334 -0.70 -1.84 8.09
C THR A 334 0.60 -1.06 8.08
N PHE A 335 1.69 -1.76 7.78
CA PHE A 335 3.00 -1.18 7.58
C PHE A 335 3.56 -1.60 6.22
N LEU A 336 3.61 -0.65 5.29
CA LEU A 336 4.10 -0.90 3.94
C LEU A 336 5.62 -0.74 3.85
N ILE A 337 6.28 -1.74 3.26
CA ILE A 337 7.70 -1.69 2.92
C ILE A 337 7.87 -1.24 1.47
N VAL A 338 8.68 -0.20 1.27
CA VAL A 338 8.98 0.38 -0.05
C VAL A 338 10.50 0.49 -0.18
N PRO A 339 11.19 -0.57 -0.60
CA PRO A 339 12.66 -0.59 -0.68
C PRO A 339 13.24 0.56 -1.52
N GLU A 340 12.54 0.97 -2.58
CA GLU A 340 12.94 2.07 -3.46
C GLU A 340 13.02 3.43 -2.74
N LEU A 341 12.38 3.54 -1.57
CA LEU A 341 12.30 4.78 -0.80
C LEU A 341 13.69 5.30 -0.38
N VAL A 342 14.70 4.43 -0.23
CA VAL A 342 16.08 4.87 0.08
C VAL A 342 16.62 5.77 -1.03
N GLN A 343 16.51 5.33 -2.28
CA GLN A 343 16.98 6.09 -3.44
C GLN A 343 16.08 7.29 -3.71
N GLU A 344 14.75 7.13 -3.59
CA GLU A 344 13.78 8.23 -3.74
C GLU A 344 14.06 9.37 -2.76
N LEU A 345 14.35 9.07 -1.48
CA LEU A 345 14.67 10.10 -0.48
C LEU A 345 15.99 10.82 -0.76
N HIS A 346 16.98 10.10 -1.28
CA HIS A 346 18.25 10.70 -1.69
C HIS A 346 18.04 11.69 -2.84
N VAL A 347 17.37 11.27 -3.92
CA VAL A 347 17.07 12.13 -5.07
C VAL A 347 16.16 13.29 -4.67
N TRP A 348 15.14 13.06 -3.82
CA TRP A 348 14.25 14.10 -3.32
C TRP A 348 15.00 15.20 -2.56
N THR A 349 15.98 14.81 -1.74
CA THR A 349 16.80 15.76 -0.97
C THR A 349 17.76 16.52 -1.88
N ASP A 350 18.46 15.80 -2.76
CA ASP A 350 19.48 16.36 -3.65
C ASP A 350 18.88 17.29 -4.72
N LYS A 351 17.64 17.01 -5.16
CA LYS A 351 16.93 17.77 -6.21
C LYS A 351 15.80 18.63 -5.66
N CYS A 352 15.80 18.91 -4.36
CA CYS A 352 14.75 19.72 -3.71
C CYS A 352 14.52 21.09 -4.37
N GLN A 353 15.57 21.68 -4.95
CA GLN A 353 15.49 22.96 -5.69
C GLN A 353 14.54 22.90 -6.89
N LEU A 354 14.53 21.79 -7.64
CA LEU A 354 13.63 21.62 -8.79
C LEU A 354 12.16 21.56 -8.33
N PHE A 355 11.91 20.92 -7.18
CA PHE A 355 10.56 20.87 -6.62
C PHE A 355 10.12 22.25 -6.09
N ALA A 356 11.01 23.00 -5.43
CA ALA A 356 10.73 24.36 -4.99
C ALA A 356 10.47 25.31 -6.17
N GLU A 357 11.26 25.18 -7.25
CA GLU A 357 11.03 25.92 -8.50
C GLU A 357 9.66 25.58 -9.10
N LEU A 358 9.30 24.29 -9.16
CA LEU A 358 7.99 23.85 -9.64
C LEU A 358 6.84 24.43 -8.81
N GLN A 359 6.98 24.44 -7.48
CA GLN A 359 5.99 25.02 -6.57
C GLN A 359 5.85 26.54 -6.79
N ASN A 360 6.96 27.26 -6.98
CA ASN A 360 6.94 28.69 -7.29
C ASN A 360 6.25 28.96 -8.63
N LEU A 361 6.50 28.14 -9.66
CA LEU A 361 5.83 28.26 -10.96
C LEU A 361 4.32 28.02 -10.84
N ASP A 362 3.88 27.05 -10.04
CA ASP A 362 2.47 26.79 -9.76
C ASP A 362 1.80 27.95 -8.98
N VAL A 363 2.51 28.56 -8.04
CA VAL A 363 2.02 29.77 -7.32
C VAL A 363 1.87 30.96 -8.26
N MET A 364 2.88 31.23 -9.09
CA MET A 364 2.81 32.31 -10.10
C MET A 364 1.63 32.09 -11.07
N LEU A 365 1.36 30.83 -11.44
CA LEU A 365 0.20 30.51 -12.27
C LEU A 365 -1.10 30.87 -11.54
N GLY A 366 -1.21 30.55 -10.25
CA GLY A 366 -2.34 30.94 -9.42
C GLY A 366 -2.52 32.45 -9.30
N GLU A 367 -1.43 33.21 -9.12
CA GLU A 367 -1.45 34.67 -9.01
C GLU A 367 -1.96 35.36 -10.28
N MET A 368 -1.61 34.84 -11.46
CA MET A 368 -2.12 35.37 -12.74
C MET A 368 -3.65 35.29 -12.86
N TYR A 369 -4.29 34.33 -12.20
CA TYR A 369 -5.74 34.14 -12.22
C TYR A 369 -6.47 34.73 -11.00
N LYS A 370 -5.74 35.12 -9.94
CA LYS A 370 -6.29 35.45 -8.62
C LYS A 370 -7.36 36.54 -8.63
N ASN A 371 -7.17 37.58 -9.45
CA ASN A 371 -8.07 38.73 -9.51
C ASN A 371 -9.02 38.69 -10.72
N LEU A 372 -9.07 37.56 -11.44
CA LEU A 372 -9.96 37.39 -12.57
C LEU A 372 -11.31 36.87 -12.07
N ASP A 373 -12.38 37.49 -12.52
CA ASP A 373 -13.75 37.11 -12.20
C ASP A 373 -14.49 36.61 -13.45
N SER A 374 -15.76 36.22 -13.29
CA SER A 374 -16.60 35.74 -14.40
C SER A 374 -16.87 36.80 -15.48
N SER A 375 -16.55 38.07 -15.23
CA SER A 375 -16.71 39.18 -16.18
C SER A 375 -15.47 39.41 -17.05
N THR A 376 -14.33 38.82 -16.67
CA THR A 376 -13.05 38.96 -17.36
C THR A 376 -13.09 38.27 -18.73
N LYS A 377 -12.91 39.04 -19.81
CA LYS A 377 -12.92 38.53 -21.21
C LYS A 377 -11.54 38.23 -21.78
N GLU A 378 -10.49 38.87 -21.23
CA GLU A 378 -9.12 38.67 -21.67
C GLU A 378 -8.44 37.57 -20.85
N LYS A 379 -7.90 36.58 -21.55
CA LYS A 379 -7.18 35.45 -20.94
C LYS A 379 -5.69 35.79 -20.79
N PRO A 380 -5.08 35.56 -19.61
CA PRO A 380 -3.65 35.74 -19.45
C PRO A 380 -2.86 34.78 -20.35
N ASP A 381 -1.74 35.23 -20.93
CA ASP A 381 -0.83 34.36 -21.67
C ASP A 381 0.06 33.56 -20.71
N ILE A 382 -0.22 32.27 -20.62
CA ILE A 382 0.49 31.32 -19.74
C ILE A 382 1.43 30.40 -20.53
N SER A 383 1.68 30.68 -21.81
CA SER A 383 2.42 29.77 -22.70
C SER A 383 3.87 29.55 -22.23
N LYS A 384 4.56 30.63 -21.84
CA LYS A 384 5.93 30.58 -21.30
C LYS A 384 5.97 29.84 -19.97
N LEU A 385 5.07 30.18 -19.05
CA LEU A 385 4.99 29.56 -17.73
C LEU A 385 4.70 28.05 -17.81
N ARG A 386 3.73 27.65 -18.65
CA ARG A 386 3.45 26.23 -18.93
C ARG A 386 4.64 25.50 -19.53
N ALA A 387 5.43 26.15 -20.39
CA ALA A 387 6.65 25.55 -20.93
C ALA A 387 7.70 25.32 -19.84
N SER A 388 7.91 26.30 -18.96
CA SER A 388 8.82 26.16 -17.80
C SER A 388 8.37 25.07 -16.85
N ILE A 389 7.08 24.99 -16.50
CA ILE A 389 6.53 23.92 -15.66
C ILE A 389 6.83 22.54 -16.26
N ARG A 390 6.64 22.37 -17.57
CA ARG A 390 6.93 21.10 -18.26
C ARG A 390 8.42 20.76 -18.25
N ASP A 391 9.29 21.75 -18.48
CA ASP A 391 10.74 21.56 -18.50
C ASP A 391 11.28 21.15 -17.11
N VAL A 392 10.86 21.87 -16.06
CA VAL A 392 11.23 21.54 -14.67
C VAL A 392 10.66 20.18 -14.27
N THR A 393 9.41 19.88 -14.63
CA THR A 393 8.80 18.55 -14.39
C THR A 393 9.63 17.44 -15.05
N HIS A 394 10.01 17.61 -16.31
CA HIS A 394 10.80 16.62 -17.05
C HIS A 394 12.20 16.43 -16.44
N LYS A 395 12.90 17.51 -16.09
CA LYS A 395 14.21 17.45 -15.42
C LYS A 395 14.13 16.76 -14.06
N MET A 396 13.08 17.05 -13.29
CA MET A 396 12.85 16.43 -11.99
C MET A 396 12.57 14.94 -12.14
N ASP A 397 11.67 14.55 -13.06
CA ASP A 397 11.31 13.16 -13.28
C ASP A 397 12.54 12.35 -13.74
N LEU A 398 13.32 12.85 -14.71
CA LEU A 398 14.54 12.17 -15.18
C LEU A 398 15.61 11.96 -14.10
N SER A 399 15.57 12.71 -13.00
CA SER A 399 16.51 12.51 -11.88
C SER A 399 16.27 11.19 -11.13
N TYR A 400 15.09 10.57 -11.28
CA TYR A 400 14.76 9.29 -10.66
C TYR A 400 14.95 8.09 -11.62
N GLY A 401 14.88 8.33 -12.93
CA GLY A 401 14.89 7.30 -13.97
C GLY A 401 14.01 7.72 -15.15
N MET A 402 13.94 6.90 -16.20
CA MET A 402 13.20 7.26 -17.43
C MET A 402 11.70 7.41 -17.18
N MET A 403 11.13 6.59 -16.28
CA MET A 403 9.71 6.67 -15.90
C MET A 403 9.45 7.57 -14.69
N GLY A 404 10.47 8.26 -14.17
CA GLY A 404 10.40 9.17 -13.03
C GLY A 404 10.10 8.51 -11.69
N SER A 405 9.82 9.33 -10.66
CA SER A 405 9.58 8.87 -9.29
C SER A 405 8.39 7.90 -9.16
N LEU A 406 8.49 6.89 -8.30
CA LEU A 406 7.40 6.01 -7.90
C LEU A 406 6.17 6.79 -7.40
N PHE A 407 6.39 7.93 -6.75
CA PHE A 407 5.33 8.66 -6.05
C PHE A 407 4.70 9.79 -6.86
N ARG A 408 5.39 10.30 -7.89
CA ARG A 408 4.91 11.48 -8.63
C ARG A 408 5.46 11.63 -10.05
N SER A 409 4.82 12.50 -10.81
CA SER A 409 5.37 13.16 -11.99
C SER A 409 5.14 14.66 -11.83
N GLY A 410 6.22 15.42 -11.65
CA GLY A 410 6.11 16.83 -11.26
C GLY A 410 5.31 17.02 -9.95
N SER A 411 4.30 17.89 -9.99
CA SER A 411 3.42 18.16 -8.86
C SER A 411 2.29 17.13 -8.69
N ARG A 412 2.13 16.17 -9.62
CA ARG A 412 1.02 15.20 -9.62
C ARG A 412 1.44 13.88 -9.00
N GLN A 413 0.69 13.43 -8.01
CA GLN A 413 0.88 12.13 -7.36
C GLN A 413 0.46 10.97 -8.26
N THR A 414 1.15 9.84 -8.14
CA THR A 414 0.81 8.59 -8.83
C THR A 414 -0.34 7.86 -8.15
N PHE A 415 -0.94 6.92 -8.89
CA PHE A 415 -1.88 5.95 -8.35
C PHE A 415 -1.30 5.19 -7.15
N PHE A 416 -0.04 4.72 -7.26
CA PHE A 416 0.67 4.08 -6.16
C PHE A 416 0.73 4.97 -4.92
N SER A 417 1.18 6.23 -5.05
CA SER A 417 1.24 7.19 -3.93
C SER A 417 -0.11 7.35 -3.23
N SER A 418 -1.21 7.43 -4.01
CA SER A 418 -2.54 7.57 -3.43
C SER A 418 -2.99 6.33 -2.64
N GLN A 419 -2.58 5.14 -3.08
CA GLN A 419 -2.84 3.90 -2.36
C GLN A 419 -2.02 3.82 -1.07
N VAL A 420 -0.75 4.24 -1.09
CA VAL A 420 0.09 4.32 0.12
C VAL A 420 -0.58 5.20 1.18
N VAL A 421 -0.93 6.44 0.82
CA VAL A 421 -1.57 7.39 1.74
C VAL A 421 -2.89 6.82 2.28
N ARG A 422 -3.69 6.19 1.43
CA ARG A 422 -5.04 5.70 1.80
C ARG A 422 -5.03 4.41 2.61
N TYR A 423 -4.12 3.48 2.37
CA TYR A 423 -4.21 2.11 2.90
C TYR A 423 -3.08 1.70 3.83
N ALA A 424 -1.88 2.27 3.70
CA ALA A 424 -0.76 2.02 4.62
C ALA A 424 -0.84 2.97 5.80
N ASP A 425 -0.99 2.47 7.04
CA ASP A 425 -0.98 3.34 8.24
C ASP A 425 0.42 3.91 8.46
N LEU A 426 1.42 3.03 8.33
CA LEU A 426 2.84 3.33 8.37
C LEU A 426 3.50 2.90 7.05
N TYR A 427 4.59 3.56 6.67
CA TYR A 427 5.46 3.09 5.59
C TYR A 427 6.92 3.48 5.80
N ALA A 428 7.84 2.70 5.23
CA ALA A 428 9.28 2.92 5.33
C ALA A 428 10.05 2.13 4.27
N ALA A 429 11.34 2.42 4.13
CA ALA A 429 12.25 1.64 3.30
C ALA A 429 12.47 0.21 3.82
N THR A 430 12.48 0.05 5.15
CA THR A 430 12.66 -1.24 5.82
C THR A 430 11.86 -1.28 7.12
N PHE A 431 11.35 -2.45 7.47
CA PHE A 431 10.64 -2.69 8.73
C PHE A 431 11.56 -2.54 9.95
N LEU A 432 12.87 -2.77 9.77
CA LEU A 432 13.89 -2.66 10.82
C LEU A 432 14.00 -1.24 11.40
N ASN A 433 13.45 -0.24 10.73
CA ASN A 433 13.35 1.11 11.29
C ASN A 433 12.52 1.16 12.58
N LEU A 434 11.71 0.13 12.88
CA LEU A 434 10.99 0.00 14.16
C LEU A 434 11.95 -0.16 15.35
N ILE A 435 13.18 -0.63 15.14
CA ILE A 435 14.19 -0.78 16.22
C ILE A 435 14.45 0.55 16.94
N TYR A 436 14.26 1.68 16.25
CA TYR A 436 14.54 3.01 16.79
C TYR A 436 13.37 3.62 17.56
N TYR A 437 12.29 2.88 17.77
CA TYR A 437 11.10 3.32 18.49
C TYR A 437 10.81 2.37 19.66
N PRO A 438 10.41 2.88 20.85
CA PRO A 438 9.93 2.01 21.92
C PRO A 438 8.59 1.38 21.54
N PHE A 439 8.26 0.20 22.09
CA PHE A 439 6.96 -0.44 21.83
C PHE A 439 5.75 0.29 22.45
N SER A 440 5.98 1.32 23.27
CA SER A 440 4.94 2.26 23.75
C SER A 440 4.79 3.49 22.86
N TYR A 441 5.51 3.58 21.74
CA TYR A 441 5.51 4.77 20.88
C TYR A 441 4.15 5.00 20.22
N MET A 442 3.70 6.25 20.24
CA MET A 442 2.51 6.71 19.53
C MET A 442 2.94 7.43 18.24
N PHE A 443 2.77 6.76 17.10
CA PHE A 443 2.90 7.41 15.80
C PHE A 443 1.74 8.39 15.62
N ARG A 444 2.04 9.63 15.24
CA ARG A 444 1.03 10.68 15.05
C ARG A 444 1.02 11.16 13.61
N ALA A 445 -0.16 11.22 13.02
CA ALA A 445 -0.44 11.95 11.79
C ALA A 445 -1.22 13.23 12.11
N PRO A 446 -1.02 14.33 11.38
CA PRO A 446 -1.87 15.51 11.52
C PRO A 446 -3.32 15.19 11.14
N ALA A 447 -4.26 15.89 11.78
CA ALA A 447 -5.67 15.76 11.43
C ALA A 447 -5.92 16.23 9.99
N MET A 448 -6.69 15.44 9.24
CA MET A 448 -7.08 15.81 7.87
C MET A 448 -8.24 16.80 7.93
N LEU A 449 -7.97 18.03 7.52
CA LEU A 449 -8.98 19.08 7.39
C LEU A 449 -9.54 19.11 5.96
N MET A 450 -10.85 19.25 5.84
CA MET A 450 -11.51 19.61 4.60
C MET A 450 -11.12 21.05 4.21
N PRO A 451 -11.16 21.41 2.92
CA PRO A 451 -10.74 22.75 2.49
C PRO A 451 -11.44 23.89 3.24
N HIS A 452 -12.75 23.79 3.47
CA HIS A 452 -13.51 24.80 4.19
C HIS A 452 -13.12 24.94 5.67
N GLU A 453 -12.64 23.86 6.30
CA GLU A 453 -12.13 23.88 7.68
C GLU A 453 -10.76 24.56 7.78
N SER A 454 -10.00 24.59 6.68
CA SER A 454 -8.69 25.23 6.62
C SER A 454 -8.73 26.69 6.17
N THR A 455 -9.72 27.07 5.35
CA THR A 455 -9.77 28.41 4.74
C THR A 455 -10.67 29.40 5.46
N VAL A 456 -11.66 28.94 6.24
CA VAL A 456 -12.55 29.83 6.99
C VAL A 456 -11.96 30.07 8.37
N ALA A 457 -11.64 31.33 8.68
CA ALA A 457 -11.16 31.70 10.01
C ALA A 457 -12.28 31.46 11.04
N HIS A 458 -11.93 30.84 12.18
CA HIS A 458 -12.87 30.54 13.28
C HIS A 458 -13.58 31.78 13.86
N GLU A 459 -13.14 32.99 13.51
CA GLU A 459 -13.67 34.26 13.97
C GLU A 459 -14.82 34.81 13.10
N GLN A 460 -15.03 34.26 11.90
CA GLN A 460 -16.09 34.71 11.00
C GLN A 460 -17.45 34.15 11.42
N ARG A 461 -18.19 34.91 12.25
CA ARG A 461 -19.61 34.61 12.55
C ARG A 461 -20.47 34.91 11.31
N PHE A 462 -20.96 33.87 10.66
CA PHE A 462 -21.95 34.02 9.60
C PHE A 462 -23.29 34.51 10.19
N VAL A 463 -23.72 35.71 9.80
CA VAL A 463 -25.10 36.16 10.02
C VAL A 463 -25.97 35.48 8.96
N MET A 464 -26.75 34.48 9.36
CA MET A 464 -27.63 33.75 8.45
C MET A 464 -28.94 34.51 8.24
N GLU A 465 -29.20 34.99 7.01
CA GLU A 465 -30.44 35.71 6.67
C GLU A 465 -31.62 34.79 6.29
N THR A 466 -31.46 33.46 6.21
CA THR A 466 -32.58 32.56 5.84
C THR A 466 -32.35 31.12 6.33
N PRO A 467 -33.38 30.40 6.83
CA PRO A 467 -33.18 29.02 7.27
C PRO A 467 -33.04 28.07 6.06
N MET A 468 -31.82 27.57 5.83
CA MET A 468 -31.60 26.35 5.06
C MET A 468 -31.97 25.10 5.88
N ILE A 469 -31.85 23.90 5.28
CA ILE A 469 -31.99 22.58 5.91
C ILE A 469 -30.99 22.44 7.07
N SER A 470 -31.29 23.11 8.18
CA SER A 470 -30.49 23.18 9.39
C SER A 470 -31.05 22.16 10.36
N ARG A 471 -30.26 21.14 10.67
CA ARG A 471 -30.57 20.12 11.69
C ARG A 471 -29.90 20.43 13.03
N SER A 472 -29.55 21.69 13.26
CA SER A 472 -28.84 22.14 14.45
C SER A 472 -29.84 22.42 15.58
N ARG A 473 -29.74 21.69 16.70
CA ARG A 473 -30.43 22.06 17.95
C ARG A 473 -29.73 23.30 18.52
N THR A 474 -30.42 24.44 18.57
CA THR A 474 -29.95 25.64 19.27
C THR A 474 -29.92 25.35 20.77
N PHE A 475 -28.73 25.12 21.33
CA PHE A 475 -28.52 25.09 22.78
C PHE A 475 -28.25 26.52 23.26
N LYS A 476 -29.12 27.05 24.13
CA LYS A 476 -28.78 28.20 24.97
C LYS A 476 -28.07 27.65 26.22
N LEU A 477 -26.78 27.90 26.32
CA LEU A 477 -26.10 27.90 27.61
C LEU A 477 -26.64 29.11 28.37
N THR A 478 -27.44 28.87 29.41
CA THR A 478 -27.87 29.92 30.33
C THR A 478 -26.70 30.19 31.27
N ASP A 479 -25.91 31.22 30.96
CA ASP A 479 -25.26 32.00 31.99
C ASP A 479 -26.36 32.77 32.73
N GLU A 480 -26.27 32.76 34.06
CA GLU A 480 -27.18 33.46 34.95
C GLU A 480 -27.13 34.97 34.69
N GLU A 481 -28.33 35.56 34.73
CA GLU A 481 -28.69 36.95 35.06
C GLU A 481 -29.53 37.70 33.99
N GLU A 482 -30.61 38.26 34.54
CA GLU A 482 -31.54 39.26 34.02
C GLU A 482 -32.75 38.81 33.17
N GLU A 483 -33.90 38.81 33.85
CA GLU A 483 -35.24 38.86 33.31
C GLU A 483 -35.45 40.07 32.39
N GLN A 484 -36.19 39.88 31.29
CA GLN A 484 -37.39 40.69 31.01
C GLN A 484 -38.26 40.10 29.87
N ASN A 485 -39.55 40.03 30.20
CA ASN A 485 -40.77 39.70 29.44
C ASN A 485 -40.76 39.80 27.91
N ILE A 486 -41.44 38.85 27.24
CA ILE A 486 -42.60 39.05 26.33
C ILE A 486 -43.19 37.66 25.93
N PRO A 487 -44.53 37.48 25.89
CA PRO A 487 -45.17 36.16 25.73
C PRO A 487 -45.44 35.81 24.27
N THR A 488 -45.33 34.54 23.89
CA THR A 488 -45.93 34.04 22.63
C THR A 488 -46.63 32.71 22.82
N LYS A 489 -47.92 32.72 22.46
CA LYS A 489 -48.95 31.70 22.67
C LYS A 489 -48.60 30.35 22.06
N THR A 490 -48.54 29.30 22.88
CA THR A 490 -48.59 27.90 22.45
C THR A 490 -50.04 27.49 22.24
N LEU A 491 -50.43 27.23 20.99
CA LEU A 491 -51.65 26.48 20.67
C LEU A 491 -51.37 25.00 20.96
N PHE A 492 -51.83 24.54 22.13
CA PHE A 492 -51.90 23.11 22.43
C PHE A 492 -53.04 22.49 21.63
N VAL A 493 -52.71 21.56 20.74
CA VAL A 493 -53.66 20.54 20.28
C VAL A 493 -53.35 19.28 21.08
N GLU A 494 -54.19 18.96 22.05
CA GLU A 494 -54.13 17.70 22.78
C GLU A 494 -54.49 16.55 21.83
N CYS A 495 -53.59 15.58 21.71
CA CYS A 495 -53.91 14.27 21.16
C CYS A 495 -53.64 13.23 22.27
N PRO A 496 -54.66 12.54 22.80
CA PRO A 496 -54.48 11.58 23.88
C PRO A 496 -53.96 10.24 23.33
N ASN A 497 -53.11 9.60 24.12
CA ASN A 497 -52.47 8.29 23.90
C ASN A 497 -51.38 8.23 22.82
N ASN A 498 -50.14 8.53 23.22
CA ASN A 498 -48.96 7.96 22.59
C ASN A 498 -48.05 7.33 23.64
N GLN A 499 -48.07 6.01 23.73
CA GLN A 499 -47.07 5.19 24.41
C GLN A 499 -45.78 5.16 23.58
N ILE A 500 -45.12 6.30 23.41
CA ILE A 500 -43.80 6.37 22.78
C ILE A 500 -42.78 6.63 23.91
N PRO A 501 -41.95 5.64 24.29
CA PRO A 501 -41.03 5.75 25.44
C PRO A 501 -40.08 6.95 25.35
N HIS A 502 -39.66 7.32 24.14
CA HIS A 502 -38.91 8.55 23.88
C HIS A 502 -39.39 9.17 22.56
N ALA A 503 -40.05 10.33 22.64
CA ALA A 503 -40.51 11.04 21.43
C ALA A 503 -39.34 11.66 20.63
N ARG A 504 -38.16 11.82 21.26
CA ARG A 504 -36.92 12.33 20.66
C ARG A 504 -35.70 11.71 21.34
N PRO A 505 -34.56 11.59 20.66
CA PRO A 505 -33.31 11.18 21.29
C PRO A 505 -32.87 12.23 22.31
N GLU A 506 -32.56 11.77 23.53
CA GLU A 506 -31.95 12.57 24.57
C GLU A 506 -30.54 12.99 24.14
N THR A 507 -30.18 14.24 24.43
CA THR A 507 -28.80 14.69 24.18
C THR A 507 -27.89 13.97 25.19
N PRO A 508 -26.80 13.31 24.75
CA PRO A 508 -25.82 12.73 25.64
C PRO A 508 -25.34 13.77 26.66
N ARG A 509 -25.53 13.48 27.96
CA ARG A 509 -25.08 14.36 29.05
C ARG A 509 -23.64 14.08 29.48
N ASN A 510 -23.11 12.93 29.06
CA ASN A 510 -21.74 12.50 29.27
C ASN A 510 -21.10 12.20 27.91
N VAL A 511 -19.77 12.16 27.88
CA VAL A 511 -19.01 11.67 26.72
C VAL A 511 -19.49 10.24 26.43
N THR A 512 -20.04 10.06 25.23
CA THR A 512 -20.59 8.77 24.76
C THR A 512 -19.76 8.13 23.67
N HIS A 513 -18.75 8.86 23.19
CA HIS A 513 -17.83 8.42 22.15
C HIS A 513 -16.42 8.79 22.60
N THR A 514 -15.54 7.81 22.61
CA THR A 514 -14.11 8.05 22.51
C THR A 514 -13.80 8.21 21.03
N HIS A 515 -13.04 9.24 20.66
CA HIS A 515 -12.44 9.24 19.34
C HIS A 515 -11.45 8.09 19.30
N ASP A 516 -11.42 7.35 18.19
CA ASP A 516 -10.48 6.26 17.89
C ASP A 516 -9.02 6.79 17.79
N GLU A 517 -8.55 7.59 18.75
CA GLU A 517 -7.14 7.82 19.01
C GLU A 517 -6.59 6.68 19.88
N ASP A 518 -6.91 5.43 19.55
CA ASP A 518 -6.34 4.20 20.15
C ASP A 518 -6.34 4.12 21.71
N CYS A 519 -6.87 5.09 22.47
CA CYS A 519 -7.04 5.01 23.92
C CYS A 519 -8.28 4.16 24.23
N SER A 520 -8.09 2.85 24.36
CA SER A 520 -9.08 2.00 25.03
C SER A 520 -9.02 2.27 26.53
N ASP A 521 -9.82 3.19 27.03
CA ASP A 521 -10.05 3.38 28.48
C ASP A 521 -10.91 2.24 29.08
N GLU A 522 -10.58 0.96 28.79
CA GLU A 522 -11.22 -0.17 29.46
C GLU A 522 -10.68 -0.39 30.90
N ASP A 523 -9.63 0.33 31.31
CA ASP A 523 -9.05 0.18 32.66
C ASP A 523 -9.63 1.15 33.71
N SER A 524 -10.53 2.08 33.35
CA SER A 524 -11.03 3.07 34.30
C SER A 524 -12.27 2.65 35.12
N ASP A 525 -12.98 1.58 34.72
CA ASP A 525 -14.18 1.12 35.43
C ASP A 525 -13.94 -0.02 36.44
N SER A 526 -12.79 -0.69 36.40
CA SER A 526 -12.45 -1.77 37.34
C SER A 526 -12.02 -1.26 38.73
N GLN A 527 -11.60 -0.01 38.86
CA GLN A 527 -11.26 0.60 40.16
C GLN A 527 -12.46 1.18 40.93
N LYS A 528 -13.60 1.42 40.28
CA LYS A 528 -14.81 1.93 40.97
C LYS A 528 -15.62 0.85 41.67
N GLN A 529 -15.54 -0.41 41.24
CA GLN A 529 -16.22 -1.52 41.94
C GLN A 529 -15.48 -2.02 43.18
N ALA A 530 -14.16 -1.83 43.27
CA ALA A 530 -13.37 -2.24 44.45
C ALA A 530 -13.59 -1.31 45.67
N ASN A 531 -13.93 -0.04 45.46
CA ASN A 531 -14.19 0.92 46.54
C ASN A 531 -15.63 0.92 47.06
N HIS A 532 -16.57 0.27 46.37
CA HIS A 532 -17.97 0.23 46.82
C HIS A 532 -18.32 -0.96 47.73
N VAL A 533 -17.45 -1.99 47.79
CA VAL A 533 -17.67 -3.20 48.60
C VAL A 533 -17.04 -3.10 50.00
N ARG A 534 -16.16 -2.12 50.26
CA ARG A 534 -15.52 -1.94 51.58
C ARG A 534 -16.24 -1.02 52.57
N SER A 535 -17.37 -0.40 52.21
CA SER A 535 -18.11 0.52 53.09
C SER A 535 -19.41 -0.03 53.70
N CYS A 536 -19.79 -1.30 53.47
CA CYS A 536 -21.07 -1.86 53.92
C CYS A 536 -20.98 -3.03 54.91
N THR A 537 -19.87 -3.19 55.64
CA THR A 537 -19.81 -4.11 56.79
C THR A 537 -19.20 -3.41 58.00
N ARG A 538 -19.99 -2.52 58.60
CA ARG A 538 -19.90 -2.09 60.01
C ARG A 538 -21.19 -1.33 60.36
N ASN A 539 -22.19 -2.07 60.81
CA ASN A 539 -23.26 -1.69 61.76
C ASN A 539 -24.46 -2.63 61.62
N SER A 540 -24.42 -3.77 62.30
CA SER A 540 -25.49 -4.36 63.13
C SER A 540 -24.91 -5.58 63.85
#